data_AF-A0A251QJS6-F1
#
_entry.id   AF-A0A251QJS6-F1
#
_cell.length_a   1.000
_cell.length_b   1.000
_cell.length_c   1.000
_cell.angle_alpha   90.00
_cell.angle_beta   90.00
_cell.angle_gamma   90.00
#
_symmetry.space_group_name_H-M   'P 1'
#
loop_
_entity.id
_entity.type
_entity.pdbx_description
1 polymer ?
#
loop_
_entity_poly.entity_id
_entity_poly.type
_entity_poly.pdbx_seq_one_letter_code
_entity_poly.pdbx_strand_id
1 'polypeptide(L)'
;MEQMEEPILDAIYGGAVNFTDNGAEAESFKHRVDEIFVKVDKLEQRVNEIEQSSKKQPNACKSSSTVKDKDKHIPSMKKQQQDAACREAASAKRMQELMRHFGTILRQEKRLEEEEAEAQLKMQLAEEAARAKMARDLSNELYEVDMHLEELREMVVQKCRKMSTEEKRKLGVALTRLSPEDLSKALDIVAQNNPGFQATADEVDLDIDAQTESTLWRLKFFVKDAIEVQGKSSASMGGNTNTNTNNHNSGNKTNNNLTNATNKRKREISDAIVKTAKKKNKKPSP
;
A
#
# COMPACT_ATOMS: atom_id res chain seq x y z
N MET A 1 -24.55 23.61 63.75
CA MET A 1 -23.45 22.63 63.70
C MET A 1 -23.57 21.97 62.34
N GLU A 2 -23.05 22.66 61.35
CA GLU A 2 -23.18 22.37 59.93
C GLU A 2 -21.80 21.88 59.51
N GLN A 3 -21.66 20.58 59.26
CA GLN A 3 -20.41 19.99 58.81
C GLN A 3 -20.39 20.11 57.28
N MET A 4 -19.46 20.94 56.78
CA MET A 4 -19.10 21.04 55.38
C MET A 4 -18.06 19.93 55.11
N GLU A 5 -18.42 18.93 54.32
CA GLU A 5 -17.44 18.01 53.73
C GLU A 5 -16.70 18.74 52.60
N GLU A 6 -15.38 18.87 52.74
CA GLU A 6 -14.49 19.36 51.68
C GLU A 6 -14.28 18.27 50.61
N PRO A 7 -14.29 18.64 49.31
CA PRO A 7 -13.98 17.70 48.24
C PRO A 7 -12.47 17.48 48.11
N ILE A 8 -12.03 16.22 48.20
CA ILE A 8 -10.65 15.79 47.98
C ILE A 8 -10.33 15.94 46.49
N LEU A 9 -9.77 17.08 46.11
CA LEU A 9 -9.31 17.37 44.76
C LEU A 9 -7.81 17.68 44.72
N ASP A 10 -6.97 16.87 45.39
CA ASP A 10 -5.51 17.02 45.30
C ASP A 10 -4.80 15.65 45.31
N ALA A 11 -4.58 15.07 44.13
CA ALA A 11 -3.59 13.99 43.96
C ALA A 11 -3.16 13.66 42.51
N ILE A 12 -3.54 14.46 41.49
CA ILE A 12 -3.20 14.10 40.08
C ILE A 12 -1.99 14.87 39.52
N TYR A 13 -1.50 15.89 40.22
CA TYR A 13 -0.38 16.69 39.73
C TYR A 13 0.90 16.47 40.57
N GLY A 14 1.86 15.74 40.01
CA GLY A 14 3.20 15.67 40.59
C GLY A 14 3.91 14.34 40.38
N GLY A 15 4.52 14.17 39.21
CA GLY A 15 5.38 13.02 38.94
C GLY A 15 6.14 13.20 37.64
N ALA A 16 7.07 14.16 37.62
CA ALA A 16 8.12 14.18 36.60
C ALA A 16 8.97 12.92 36.80
N VAL A 17 8.69 11.88 36.02
CA VAL A 17 9.51 10.67 36.00
C VAL A 17 10.78 11.00 35.24
N ASN A 18 11.85 11.24 35.99
CA ASN A 18 13.19 11.38 35.44
C ASN A 18 13.62 10.02 34.85
N PHE A 19 13.54 9.90 33.53
CA PHE A 19 14.25 8.88 32.76
C PHE A 19 15.72 9.28 32.70
N THR A 20 16.49 8.94 33.72
CA THR A 20 17.95 9.04 33.65
C THR A 20 18.53 7.65 33.56
N ASP A 21 19.46 7.53 32.61
CA ASP A 21 20.36 6.43 32.33
C ASP A 21 19.88 5.40 31.29
N ASN A 22 19.85 5.83 30.01
CA ASN A 22 19.87 4.90 28.86
C ASN A 22 20.29 5.58 27.53
N GLY A 23 21.14 6.62 27.60
CA GLY A 23 21.41 7.50 26.44
C GLY A 23 21.99 6.80 25.21
N ALA A 24 22.84 5.78 25.40
CA ALA A 24 23.43 5.04 24.28
C ALA A 24 22.45 4.04 23.62
N GLU A 25 21.60 3.39 24.43
CA GLU A 25 20.62 2.40 23.94
C GLU A 25 19.41 3.08 23.29
N ALA A 26 18.98 4.23 23.82
CA ALA A 26 17.94 5.07 23.23
C ALA A 26 18.36 5.68 21.89
N GLU A 27 19.63 6.08 21.74
CA GLU A 27 20.15 6.51 20.44
C GLU A 27 20.21 5.33 19.45
N SER A 28 20.61 4.13 19.88
CA SER A 28 20.56 2.94 19.01
C SER A 28 19.15 2.64 18.50
N PHE A 29 18.14 2.76 19.36
CA PHE A 29 16.73 2.62 18.98
C PHE A 29 16.33 3.66 17.92
N LYS A 30 16.69 4.92 18.15
CA LYS A 30 16.40 6.02 17.21
C LYS A 30 17.05 5.77 15.85
N HIS A 31 18.31 5.35 15.81
CA HIS A 31 18.99 4.99 14.55
C HIS A 31 18.27 3.84 13.83
N ARG A 32 17.79 2.83 14.57
CA ARG A 32 17.05 1.71 13.98
C ARG A 32 15.70 2.14 13.40
N VAL A 33 14.99 3.04 14.09
CA VAL A 33 13.75 3.63 13.58
C VAL A 33 14.01 4.45 12.33
N ASP A 34 15.03 5.30 12.33
CA ASP A 34 15.42 6.12 11.17
C ASP A 34 15.81 5.24 9.96
N GLU A 35 16.51 4.12 10.19
CA GLU A 35 16.85 3.16 9.14
C GLU A 35 15.60 2.53 8.50
N ILE A 36 14.60 2.17 9.31
CA ILE A 36 13.33 1.62 8.82
C ILE A 36 12.60 2.67 7.95
N PHE A 37 12.58 3.93 8.36
CA PHE A 37 11.98 5.00 7.56
C PHE A 37 12.63 5.12 6.17
N VAL A 38 13.97 5.11 6.11
CA VAL A 38 14.69 5.15 4.82
C VAL A 38 14.36 3.94 3.94
N LYS A 39 14.23 2.74 4.54
CA LYS A 39 13.83 1.52 3.83
C LYS A 39 12.41 1.63 3.27
N VAL A 40 11.46 2.15 4.04
CA VAL A 40 10.07 2.35 3.62
C VAL A 40 9.97 3.34 2.44
N ASP A 41 10.66 4.48 2.53
CA ASP A 41 10.66 5.49 1.45
C ASP A 41 11.21 4.91 0.13
N LYS A 42 12.27 4.08 0.22
CA LYS A 42 12.85 3.41 -0.95
C LYS A 42 11.91 2.37 -1.56
N LEU A 43 11.17 1.63 -0.72
CA LEU A 43 10.16 0.66 -1.19
C LEU A 43 9.02 1.36 -1.91
N GLU A 44 8.53 2.49 -1.38
CA GLU A 44 7.47 3.28 -2.01
C GLU A 44 7.85 3.71 -3.44
N GLN A 45 9.09 4.19 -3.63
CA GLN A 45 9.58 4.58 -4.95
C GLN A 45 9.59 3.41 -5.95
N ARG A 46 10.05 2.23 -5.52
CA ARG A 46 10.12 1.04 -6.39
C ARG A 46 8.75 0.47 -6.74
N VAL A 47 7.76 0.58 -5.84
CA VAL A 47 6.38 0.18 -6.11
C VAL A 47 5.76 1.07 -7.20
N ASN A 48 6.00 2.38 -7.15
CA ASN A 48 5.50 3.32 -8.16
C ASN A 48 6.08 3.06 -9.56
N GLU A 49 7.33 2.61 -9.66
CA GLU A 49 7.97 2.27 -10.93
C GLU A 49 7.32 1.06 -11.63
N ILE A 50 6.92 0.05 -10.85
CA ILE A 50 6.25 -1.15 -11.36
C ILE A 50 4.87 -0.80 -11.96
N GLU A 51 4.12 0.12 -11.32
CA GLU A 51 2.79 0.54 -11.77
C GLU A 51 2.79 1.22 -13.15
N GLN A 52 3.83 2.01 -13.47
CA GLN A 52 3.89 2.77 -14.72
C GLN A 52 4.26 1.93 -15.96
N SER A 53 4.86 0.76 -15.78
CA SER A 53 5.29 -0.11 -16.87
C SER A 53 4.15 -0.88 -17.58
N SER A 54 2.91 -0.77 -17.10
CA SER A 54 1.76 -1.60 -17.50
C SER A 54 0.89 -1.06 -18.66
N LYS A 55 1.24 0.06 -19.31
CA LYS A 55 0.28 0.87 -20.14
C LYS A 55 0.58 1.08 -21.63
N LYS A 56 1.53 0.41 -22.29
CA LYS A 56 1.85 0.71 -23.72
C LYS A 56 1.82 -0.51 -24.65
N GLN A 57 0.96 -0.44 -25.67
CA GLN A 57 0.86 -1.31 -26.85
C GLN A 57 0.88 -0.42 -28.11
N PRO A 58 1.69 -0.71 -29.16
CA PRO A 58 1.67 0.02 -30.43
C PRO A 58 1.01 -0.77 -31.57
N ASN A 59 0.13 -0.12 -32.34
CA ASN A 59 -0.57 -0.68 -33.51
C ASN A 59 0.22 -0.45 -34.81
N ALA A 60 0.17 -1.43 -35.73
CA ALA A 60 0.88 -1.40 -37.02
C ALA A 60 -0.02 -1.15 -38.26
N CYS A 61 0.63 -0.50 -39.25
CA CYS A 61 0.49 -0.35 -40.70
C CYS A 61 -0.79 -0.69 -41.51
N LYS A 62 -1.01 0.13 -42.57
CA LYS A 62 -1.77 -0.23 -43.78
C LYS A 62 -1.00 0.17 -45.05
N SER A 63 -0.71 -0.82 -45.88
CA SER A 63 -0.14 -0.67 -47.24
C SER A 63 -1.23 -0.85 -48.29
N SER A 64 -1.19 -0.08 -49.38
CA SER A 64 -2.08 -0.17 -50.54
C SER A 64 -1.24 -0.31 -51.81
N SER A 65 -1.63 -1.20 -52.72
CA SER A 65 -1.08 -1.25 -54.08
C SER A 65 -2.17 -1.58 -55.12
N THR A 66 -2.04 -1.01 -56.32
CA THR A 66 -2.86 -1.30 -57.51
C THR A 66 -2.01 -1.18 -58.78
N VAL A 67 -2.04 -2.16 -59.69
CA VAL A 67 -1.43 -2.11 -61.04
C VAL A 67 -2.41 -2.65 -62.09
N LYS A 68 -2.47 -2.01 -63.27
CA LYS A 68 -3.35 -2.30 -64.42
C LYS A 68 -2.67 -3.18 -65.49
N ASP A 69 -3.47 -4.08 -66.04
CA ASP A 69 -3.24 -5.00 -67.16
C ASP A 69 -3.50 -4.35 -68.54
N LYS A 70 -2.82 -4.82 -69.61
CA LYS A 70 -3.25 -4.83 -71.05
C LYS A 70 -2.35 -5.69 -71.98
N ASP A 71 -2.83 -6.91 -72.26
CA ASP A 71 -3.17 -7.55 -73.56
C ASP A 71 -2.45 -7.20 -74.91
N LYS A 72 -1.98 -8.24 -75.67
CA LYS A 72 -2.41 -8.62 -77.06
C LYS A 72 -1.49 -9.55 -77.92
N HIS A 73 -2.13 -10.57 -78.53
CA HIS A 73 -2.07 -11.09 -79.93
C HIS A 73 -1.12 -12.24 -80.42
N ILE A 74 -1.60 -13.01 -81.44
CA ILE A 74 -1.20 -14.37 -81.95
C ILE A 74 -0.78 -14.33 -83.45
N PRO A 75 0.03 -15.29 -84.00
CA PRO A 75 -0.38 -15.94 -85.27
C PRO A 75 0.04 -17.42 -85.57
N SER A 76 -0.85 -18.07 -86.35
CA SER A 76 -0.74 -19.02 -87.50
C SER A 76 -0.10 -20.43 -87.45
N MET A 77 -0.95 -21.42 -87.83
CA MET A 77 -0.82 -22.87 -87.67
C MET A 77 -0.33 -23.62 -88.93
N LYS A 78 0.79 -24.37 -88.82
CA LYS A 78 0.94 -25.78 -89.30
C LYS A 78 2.37 -26.35 -89.24
N LYS A 79 3.40 -25.52 -89.07
CA LYS A 79 4.70 -25.93 -88.47
C LYS A 79 4.75 -25.66 -86.95
N GLN A 80 3.62 -25.22 -86.43
CA GLN A 80 3.43 -24.67 -85.10
C GLN A 80 3.11 -25.75 -84.07
N GLN A 81 2.62 -26.95 -84.43
CA GLN A 81 2.08 -27.89 -83.44
C GLN A 81 3.15 -28.69 -82.68
N GLN A 82 4.21 -29.18 -83.33
CA GLN A 82 5.34 -29.86 -82.65
C GLN A 82 6.22 -28.87 -81.87
N ASP A 83 6.41 -27.68 -82.45
CA ASP A 83 7.17 -26.58 -81.86
C ASP A 83 6.37 -25.90 -80.73
N ALA A 84 5.03 -25.90 -80.81
CA ALA A 84 4.14 -25.50 -79.71
C ALA A 84 4.14 -26.55 -78.60
N ALA A 85 4.07 -27.85 -78.90
CA ALA A 85 4.15 -28.89 -77.87
C ALA A 85 5.48 -28.86 -77.12
N CYS A 86 6.60 -28.59 -77.81
CA CYS A 86 7.91 -28.42 -77.16
C CYS A 86 7.99 -27.14 -76.31
N ARG A 87 7.45 -26.02 -76.80
CA ARG A 87 7.30 -24.78 -76.01
C ARG A 87 6.35 -24.93 -74.84
N GLU A 88 5.30 -25.72 -74.98
CA GLU A 88 4.30 -26.03 -73.95
C GLU A 88 4.91 -26.92 -72.86
N ALA A 89 5.67 -27.95 -73.23
CA ALA A 89 6.43 -28.77 -72.27
C ALA A 89 7.50 -27.95 -71.52
N ALA A 90 8.20 -27.04 -72.22
CA ALA A 90 9.15 -26.12 -71.58
C ALA A 90 8.46 -25.12 -70.64
N SER A 91 7.30 -24.59 -71.04
CA SER A 91 6.47 -23.71 -70.21
C SER A 91 5.94 -24.44 -68.97
N ALA A 92 5.47 -25.67 -69.12
CA ALA A 92 4.98 -26.51 -68.02
C ALA A 92 6.08 -26.80 -67.00
N LYS A 93 7.30 -27.10 -67.44
CA LYS A 93 8.46 -27.28 -66.54
C LYS A 93 8.81 -25.99 -65.79
N ARG A 94 8.82 -24.85 -66.48
CA ARG A 94 9.04 -23.53 -65.84
C ARG A 94 7.95 -23.22 -64.81
N MET A 95 6.68 -23.52 -65.13
CA MET A 95 5.56 -23.33 -64.22
C MET A 95 5.64 -24.27 -63.01
N GLN A 96 6.04 -25.52 -63.21
CA GLN A 96 6.24 -26.49 -62.12
C GLN A 96 7.37 -26.02 -61.17
N GLU A 97 8.48 -25.56 -61.73
CA GLU A 97 9.59 -25.02 -60.96
C GLU A 97 9.18 -23.74 -60.20
N LEU A 98 8.42 -22.86 -60.86
CA LEU A 98 7.86 -21.66 -60.24
C LEU A 98 6.91 -22.00 -59.07
N MET A 99 6.00 -22.97 -59.25
CA MET A 99 5.13 -23.46 -58.17
C MET A 99 5.95 -24.04 -57.00
N ARG A 100 7.03 -24.76 -57.29
CA ARG A 100 7.94 -25.28 -56.26
C ARG A 100 8.60 -24.13 -55.47
N HIS A 101 9.07 -23.09 -56.14
CA HIS A 101 9.66 -21.91 -55.49
C HIS A 101 8.64 -21.16 -54.63
N PHE A 102 7.41 -20.93 -55.13
CA PHE A 102 6.35 -20.32 -54.33
C PHE A 102 6.01 -21.13 -53.08
N GLY A 103 5.93 -22.45 -53.20
CA GLY A 103 5.70 -23.32 -52.04
C GLY A 103 6.79 -23.19 -50.97
N THR A 104 8.06 -23.01 -51.37
CA THR A 104 9.16 -22.79 -50.42
C THR A 104 9.13 -21.41 -49.80
N ILE A 105 8.85 -20.36 -50.58
CA ILE A 105 8.74 -18.98 -50.08
C ILE A 105 7.61 -18.88 -49.06
N LEU A 106 6.43 -19.43 -49.34
CA LEU A 106 5.29 -19.40 -48.42
C LEU A 106 5.57 -20.12 -47.09
N ARG A 107 6.29 -21.25 -47.13
CA ARG A 107 6.73 -21.94 -45.90
C ARG A 107 7.75 -21.13 -45.12
N GLN A 108 8.65 -20.43 -45.82
CA GLN A 108 9.64 -19.58 -45.20
C GLN A 108 8.99 -18.39 -44.50
N GLU A 109 8.08 -17.67 -45.18
CA GLU A 109 7.30 -16.56 -44.63
C GLU A 109 6.54 -16.99 -43.37
N LYS A 110 5.80 -18.10 -43.45
CA LYS A 110 5.07 -18.63 -42.29
C LYS A 110 5.98 -18.96 -41.11
N ARG A 111 7.16 -19.53 -41.38
CA ARG A 111 8.13 -19.86 -40.34
C ARG A 111 8.72 -18.61 -39.69
N LEU A 112 9.01 -17.58 -40.48
CA LEU A 112 9.52 -16.30 -39.97
C LEU A 112 8.48 -15.62 -39.07
N GLU A 113 7.21 -15.62 -39.47
CA GLU A 113 6.11 -15.08 -38.66
C GLU A 113 5.96 -15.84 -37.32
N GLU A 114 6.06 -17.17 -37.35
CA GLU A 114 6.03 -18.01 -36.15
C GLU A 114 7.23 -17.76 -35.23
N GLU A 115 8.44 -17.65 -35.79
CA GLU A 115 9.68 -17.36 -35.05
C GLU A 115 9.65 -15.96 -34.43
N GLU A 116 9.12 -14.96 -35.16
CA GLU A 116 8.95 -13.60 -34.65
C GLU A 116 7.93 -13.57 -33.50
N ALA A 117 6.79 -14.27 -33.62
CA ALA A 117 5.80 -14.37 -32.57
C ALA A 117 6.38 -15.07 -31.31
N GLU A 118 7.18 -16.12 -31.49
CA GLU A 118 7.86 -16.81 -30.39
C GLU A 118 8.88 -15.89 -29.70
N ALA A 119 9.65 -15.13 -30.46
CA ALA A 119 10.61 -14.16 -29.92
C ALA A 119 9.92 -13.04 -29.12
N GLN A 120 8.79 -12.54 -29.63
CA GLN A 120 7.97 -11.54 -28.92
C GLN A 120 7.42 -12.10 -27.60
N LEU A 121 6.92 -13.35 -27.59
CA LEU A 121 6.44 -13.99 -26.37
C LEU A 121 7.57 -14.21 -25.36
N LYS A 122 8.75 -14.65 -25.80
CA LYS A 122 9.93 -14.81 -24.93
C LYS A 122 10.35 -13.49 -24.30
N MET A 123 10.30 -12.39 -25.05
CA MET A 123 10.59 -11.06 -24.52
C MET A 123 9.59 -10.65 -23.43
N GLN A 124 8.28 -10.87 -23.65
CA GLN A 124 7.26 -10.60 -22.64
C GLN A 124 7.44 -11.47 -21.39
N LEU A 125 7.70 -12.77 -21.57
CA LEU A 125 7.93 -13.70 -20.46
C LEU A 125 9.18 -13.31 -19.64
N ALA A 126 10.25 -12.85 -20.29
CA ALA A 126 11.45 -12.37 -19.59
C ALA A 126 11.16 -11.11 -18.78
N GLU A 127 10.39 -10.17 -19.34
CA GLU A 127 9.97 -8.96 -18.64
C GLU A 127 9.05 -9.28 -17.46
N GLU A 128 8.10 -10.20 -17.63
CA GLU A 128 7.23 -10.70 -16.57
C GLU A 128 8.04 -11.40 -15.46
N ALA A 129 9.00 -12.26 -15.83
CA ALA A 129 9.89 -12.91 -14.87
C ALA A 129 10.74 -11.89 -14.07
N ALA A 130 11.22 -10.83 -14.72
CA ALA A 130 11.94 -9.74 -14.06
C ALA A 130 11.03 -8.99 -13.07
N ARG A 131 9.79 -8.67 -13.48
CA ARG A 131 8.78 -8.06 -12.60
C ARG A 131 8.43 -8.95 -11.41
N ALA A 132 8.20 -10.25 -11.64
CA ALA A 132 7.89 -11.22 -10.61
C ALA A 132 9.05 -11.43 -9.64
N LYS A 133 10.30 -11.36 -10.11
CA LYS A 133 11.49 -11.36 -9.24
C LYS A 133 11.49 -10.13 -8.35
N MET A 134 11.29 -8.93 -8.90
CA MET A 134 11.21 -7.70 -8.09
C MET A 134 10.09 -7.76 -7.06
N ALA A 135 8.92 -8.28 -7.41
CA ALA A 135 7.81 -8.45 -6.48
C ALA A 135 8.16 -9.38 -5.31
N ARG A 136 8.85 -10.50 -5.58
CA ARG A 136 9.35 -11.40 -4.53
C ARG A 136 10.40 -10.73 -3.65
N ASP A 137 11.37 -10.04 -4.25
CA ASP A 137 12.42 -9.33 -3.51
C ASP A 137 11.79 -8.29 -2.57
N LEU A 138 10.83 -7.48 -3.05
CA LEU A 138 10.09 -6.52 -2.23
C LEU A 138 9.28 -7.21 -1.11
N SER A 139 8.64 -8.34 -1.40
CA SER A 139 7.88 -9.09 -0.40
C SER A 139 8.78 -9.60 0.73
N ASN A 140 10.00 -10.05 0.40
CA ASN A 140 10.98 -10.48 1.40
C ASN A 140 11.47 -9.28 2.23
N GLU A 141 11.79 -8.15 1.58
CA GLU A 141 12.18 -6.91 2.27
C GLU A 141 11.08 -6.44 3.25
N LEU A 142 9.79 -6.52 2.86
CA LEU A 142 8.66 -6.22 3.74
C LEU A 142 8.58 -7.15 4.95
N TYR A 143 8.81 -8.45 4.74
CA TYR A 143 8.81 -9.43 5.82
C TYR A 143 9.94 -9.17 6.82
N GLU A 144 11.13 -8.80 6.36
CA GLU A 144 12.24 -8.41 7.22
C GLU A 144 11.90 -7.16 8.06
N VAL A 145 11.27 -6.16 7.44
CA VAL A 145 10.82 -4.96 8.16
C VAL A 145 9.78 -5.32 9.23
N ASP A 146 8.80 -6.15 8.92
CA ASP A 146 7.79 -6.62 9.87
C ASP A 146 8.44 -7.34 11.07
N MET A 147 9.43 -8.20 10.81
CA MET A 147 10.18 -8.87 11.87
C MET A 147 10.98 -7.92 12.75
N HIS A 148 11.59 -6.89 12.17
CA HIS A 148 12.26 -5.85 12.95
C HIS A 148 11.28 -5.01 13.77
N LEU A 149 10.07 -4.74 13.27
CA LEU A 149 9.04 -4.04 14.03
C LEU A 149 8.55 -4.86 15.22
N GLU A 150 8.36 -6.17 15.06
CA GLU A 150 7.95 -7.04 16.16
C GLU A 150 9.05 -7.16 17.23
N GLU A 151 10.32 -7.28 16.82
CA GLU A 151 11.44 -7.29 17.77
C GLU A 151 11.55 -5.97 18.53
N LEU A 152 11.34 -4.84 17.84
CA LEU A 152 11.33 -3.52 18.47
C LEU A 152 10.19 -3.39 19.47
N ARG A 153 9.00 -3.87 19.10
CA ARG A 153 7.82 -3.92 19.98
C ARG A 153 8.10 -4.74 21.23
N GLU A 154 8.69 -5.92 21.08
CA GLU A 154 9.06 -6.79 22.20
C GLU A 154 10.11 -6.14 23.11
N MET A 155 11.14 -5.50 22.54
CA MET A 155 12.16 -4.77 23.29
C MET A 155 11.56 -3.62 24.11
N VAL A 156 10.64 -2.86 23.54
CA VAL A 156 9.91 -1.79 24.26
C VAL A 156 9.07 -2.38 25.39
N VAL A 157 8.37 -3.49 25.14
CA VAL A 157 7.57 -4.19 26.16
C VAL A 157 8.45 -4.69 27.31
N GLN A 158 9.61 -5.28 27.04
CA GLN A 158 10.55 -5.74 28.08
C GLN A 158 11.14 -4.59 28.90
N LYS A 159 11.32 -3.41 28.29
CA LYS A 159 11.81 -2.20 28.97
C LYS A 159 10.71 -1.43 29.70
N CYS A 160 9.43 -1.78 29.52
CA CYS A 160 8.35 -1.17 30.30
C CYS A 160 8.48 -1.56 31.77
N ARG A 161 8.57 -0.55 32.65
CA ARG A 161 8.52 -0.75 34.10
C ARG A 161 7.25 -1.51 34.46
N LYS A 162 7.33 -2.47 35.39
CA LYS A 162 6.12 -3.08 35.96
C LYS A 162 5.19 -2.03 36.54
N MET A 163 3.91 -2.13 36.23
CA MET A 163 2.89 -1.26 36.79
C MET A 163 2.67 -1.62 38.26
N SER A 164 2.76 -0.65 39.18
CA SER A 164 2.58 -0.93 40.60
C SER A 164 1.12 -1.27 40.92
N THR A 165 0.87 -1.94 42.04
CA THR A 165 -0.49 -2.25 42.52
C THR A 165 -1.35 -0.99 42.67
N GLU A 166 -0.74 0.12 43.12
CA GLU A 166 -1.42 1.41 43.20
C GLU A 166 -1.80 1.96 41.82
N GLU A 167 -0.91 1.82 40.83
CA GLU A 167 -1.22 2.23 39.45
C GLU A 167 -2.32 1.36 38.82
N LYS A 168 -2.31 0.05 39.10
CA LYS A 168 -3.36 -0.88 38.68
C LYS A 168 -4.70 -0.53 39.30
N ARG A 169 -4.73 -0.23 40.60
CA ARG A 169 -5.94 0.23 41.30
C ARG A 169 -6.47 1.52 40.70
N LYS A 170 -5.61 2.51 40.44
CA LYS A 170 -6.00 3.78 39.79
C LYS A 170 -6.55 3.55 38.38
N LEU A 171 -5.97 2.61 37.63
CA LEU A 171 -6.47 2.24 36.31
C LEU A 171 -7.87 1.61 36.40
N GLY A 172 -8.09 0.67 37.32
CA GLY A 172 -9.40 0.07 37.57
C GLY A 172 -10.47 1.12 37.89
N VAL A 173 -10.15 2.08 38.77
CA VAL A 173 -11.05 3.19 39.08
C VAL A 173 -11.29 4.11 37.87
N ALA A 174 -10.28 4.31 37.01
CA ALA A 174 -10.43 5.15 35.83
C ALA A 174 -11.33 4.49 34.76
N LEU A 175 -11.29 3.15 34.62
CA LEU A 175 -12.13 2.41 33.68
C LEU A 175 -13.63 2.58 33.99
N THR A 176 -14.02 2.65 35.27
CA THR A 176 -15.43 2.86 35.65
C THR A 176 -15.95 4.25 35.31
N ARG A 177 -15.06 5.19 34.94
CA ARG A 177 -15.40 6.57 34.58
C ARG A 177 -15.45 6.79 33.07
N LEU A 178 -15.15 5.78 32.26
CA LEU A 178 -15.24 5.86 30.81
C LEU A 178 -16.69 5.91 30.32
N SER A 179 -16.88 6.42 29.10
CA SER A 179 -18.17 6.29 28.44
C SER A 179 -18.33 4.85 27.93
N PRO A 180 -19.55 4.39 27.66
CA PRO A 180 -19.79 3.04 27.14
C PRO A 180 -18.98 2.72 25.87
N GLU A 181 -18.80 3.70 24.98
CA GLU A 181 -18.08 3.54 23.71
C GLU A 181 -16.57 3.39 23.93
N ASP A 182 -15.99 4.16 24.84
CA ASP A 182 -14.57 4.06 25.14
C ASP A 182 -14.25 2.86 26.03
N LEU A 183 -15.19 2.45 26.90
CA LEU A 183 -15.08 1.21 27.65
C LEU A 183 -15.03 -0.01 26.73
N SER A 184 -15.88 -0.07 25.70
CA SER A 184 -15.84 -1.13 24.69
C SER A 184 -14.48 -1.21 23.99
N LYS A 185 -13.91 -0.07 23.56
CA LYS A 185 -12.56 -0.03 22.98
C LYS A 185 -11.47 -0.45 23.97
N ALA A 186 -11.62 -0.08 25.23
CA ALA A 186 -10.70 -0.49 26.29
C ALA A 186 -10.72 -2.01 26.50
N LEU A 187 -11.90 -2.64 26.42
CA LEU A 187 -12.05 -4.10 26.48
C LEU A 187 -11.48 -4.79 25.22
N ASP A 188 -11.60 -4.19 24.03
CA ASP A 188 -10.97 -4.70 22.82
C ASP A 188 -9.44 -4.75 22.92
N ILE A 189 -8.82 -3.79 23.63
CA ILE A 189 -7.37 -3.81 23.90
C ILE A 189 -6.98 -5.06 24.70
N VAL A 190 -7.83 -5.48 25.65
CA VAL A 190 -7.61 -6.69 26.45
C VAL A 190 -7.81 -7.95 25.62
N ALA A 191 -8.85 -7.98 24.76
CA ALA A 191 -9.14 -9.13 23.91
C ALA A 191 -7.99 -9.46 22.92
N GLN A 192 -7.27 -8.44 22.43
CA GLN A 192 -6.18 -8.61 21.45
C GLN A 192 -5.07 -9.56 21.92
N ASN A 193 -4.77 -9.59 23.22
CA ASN A 193 -3.73 -10.45 23.79
C ASN A 193 -4.30 -11.65 24.57
N ASN A 194 -5.64 -11.75 24.66
CA ASN A 194 -6.34 -12.77 25.43
C ASN A 194 -7.43 -13.43 24.56
N PRO A 195 -7.12 -14.50 23.82
CA PRO A 195 -8.06 -15.14 22.89
C PRO A 195 -9.33 -15.69 23.55
N GLY A 196 -9.30 -15.93 24.87
CA GLY A 196 -10.45 -16.41 25.65
C GLY A 196 -11.33 -15.30 26.24
N PHE A 197 -10.97 -14.02 26.06
CA PHE A 197 -11.68 -12.89 26.67
C PHE A 197 -12.84 -12.43 25.78
N GLN A 198 -14.05 -12.40 26.33
CA GLN A 198 -15.28 -12.00 25.63
C GLN A 198 -15.58 -10.52 25.88
N ALA A 199 -15.01 -9.62 25.09
CA ALA A 199 -15.15 -8.17 25.27
C ALA A 199 -16.58 -7.63 25.03
N THR A 200 -17.43 -8.38 24.32
CA THR A 200 -18.79 -7.94 23.93
C THR A 200 -19.90 -8.45 24.85
N ALA A 201 -19.57 -9.14 25.94
CA ALA A 201 -20.59 -9.62 26.88
C ALA A 201 -21.16 -8.46 27.71
N ASP A 202 -22.42 -8.60 28.15
CA ASP A 202 -23.12 -7.58 28.94
C ASP A 202 -22.46 -7.35 30.32
N GLU A 203 -21.83 -8.39 30.87
CA GLU A 203 -21.04 -8.34 32.09
C GLU A 203 -19.72 -9.06 31.86
N VAL A 204 -18.61 -8.34 32.11
CA VAL A 204 -17.25 -8.83 31.87
C VAL A 204 -16.44 -8.62 33.15
N ASP A 205 -15.93 -9.71 33.71
CA ASP A 205 -14.98 -9.64 34.82
C ASP A 205 -13.56 -9.44 34.27
N LEU A 206 -12.91 -8.35 34.68
CA LEU A 206 -11.57 -7.97 34.25
C LEU A 206 -10.64 -7.93 35.45
N ASP A 207 -9.86 -9.00 35.62
CA ASP A 207 -8.76 -9.02 36.58
C ASP A 207 -7.57 -8.22 36.03
N ILE A 208 -7.40 -6.99 36.54
CA ILE A 208 -6.29 -6.08 36.21
C ILE A 208 -4.95 -6.65 36.70
N ASP A 209 -4.92 -7.46 37.75
CA ASP A 209 -3.68 -7.99 38.30
C ASP A 209 -3.12 -9.16 37.50
N ALA A 210 -3.99 -9.93 36.83
CA ALA A 210 -3.62 -11.05 35.97
C ALA A 210 -3.22 -10.66 34.53
N GLN A 211 -3.39 -9.39 34.12
CA GLN A 211 -3.04 -8.95 32.76
C GLN A 211 -1.53 -8.80 32.54
N THR A 212 -1.08 -9.01 31.30
CA THR A 212 0.30 -8.74 30.90
C THR A 212 0.64 -7.25 30.98
N GLU A 213 1.91 -6.93 31.31
CA GLU A 213 2.37 -5.54 31.43
C GLU A 213 2.10 -4.70 30.17
N SER A 214 2.29 -5.29 28.98
CA SER A 214 1.98 -4.64 27.70
C SER A 214 0.51 -4.20 27.61
N THR A 215 -0.41 -5.08 28.01
CA THR A 215 -1.85 -4.80 28.01
C THR A 215 -2.19 -3.69 29.00
N LEU A 216 -1.62 -3.74 30.21
CA LEU A 216 -1.84 -2.73 31.24
C LEU A 216 -1.38 -1.33 30.84
N TRP A 217 -0.20 -1.22 30.23
CA TRP A 217 0.31 0.07 29.76
C TRP A 217 -0.52 0.62 28.60
N ARG A 218 -0.89 -0.23 27.62
CA ARG A 218 -1.79 0.17 26.52
C ARG A 218 -3.12 0.67 27.05
N LEU A 219 -3.70 -0.06 28.01
CA LEU A 219 -4.95 0.30 28.66
C LEU A 219 -4.83 1.63 29.41
N LYS A 220 -3.76 1.83 30.19
CA LYS A 220 -3.50 3.09 30.92
C LYS A 220 -3.41 4.31 30.00
N PHE A 221 -2.67 4.21 28.90
CA PHE A 221 -2.54 5.33 27.95
C PHE A 221 -3.87 5.64 27.27
N PHE A 222 -4.59 4.61 26.84
CA PHE A 222 -5.91 4.77 26.23
C PHE A 222 -6.91 5.41 27.19
N VAL A 223 -7.02 4.89 28.42
CA VAL A 223 -7.94 5.39 29.45
C VAL A 223 -7.62 6.84 29.81
N LYS A 224 -6.34 7.19 29.92
CA LYS A 224 -5.91 8.56 30.18
C LYS A 224 -6.38 9.52 29.07
N ASP A 225 -6.16 9.16 27.81
CA ASP A 225 -6.56 9.98 26.66
C ASP A 225 -8.09 10.13 26.57
N ALA A 226 -8.82 9.02 26.74
CA ALA A 226 -10.29 9.02 26.73
C ALA A 226 -10.88 9.93 27.81
N ILE A 227 -10.38 9.84 29.05
CA ILE A 227 -10.85 10.71 30.15
C ILE A 227 -10.43 12.16 29.94
N GLU A 228 -9.24 12.42 29.39
CA GLU A 228 -8.76 13.76 29.12
C GLU A 228 -9.59 14.47 28.03
N VAL A 229 -10.03 13.72 27.00
CA VAL A 229 -10.96 14.20 25.98
C VAL A 229 -12.35 14.48 26.56
N GLN A 230 -12.85 13.60 27.44
CA GLN A 230 -14.14 13.79 28.12
C GLN A 230 -14.14 15.00 29.08
N GLY A 231 -13.05 15.22 29.82
CA GLY A 231 -12.91 16.35 30.74
C GLY A 231 -12.97 17.71 30.03
N LYS A 232 -12.43 17.79 28.81
CA LYS A 232 -12.42 19.02 27.99
C LYS A 232 -13.79 19.36 27.38
N SER A 233 -14.66 18.36 27.17
CA SER A 233 -16.02 18.59 26.66
C SER A 233 -17.00 19.10 27.72
N SER A 234 -16.69 18.98 29.01
CA SER A 234 -17.57 19.42 30.11
C SER A 234 -17.39 20.89 30.55
N ALA A 235 -16.34 21.57 30.08
CA ALA A 235 -15.95 22.92 30.53
C ALA A 235 -16.18 24.04 29.48
N SER A 236 -17.18 23.91 28.60
CA SER A 236 -17.52 24.99 27.65
C SER A 236 -19.03 25.25 27.60
N MET A 237 -19.53 25.91 28.64
CA MET A 237 -20.70 26.79 28.53
C MET A 237 -20.21 28.23 28.61
N GLY A 238 -20.40 28.98 27.52
CA GLY A 238 -20.41 30.45 27.52
C GLY A 238 -19.14 31.13 27.00
N GLY A 239 -19.21 31.73 25.81
CA GLY A 239 -18.22 32.73 25.38
C GLY A 239 -18.09 32.92 23.88
N ASN A 240 -19.11 33.47 23.23
CA ASN A 240 -18.98 34.01 21.88
C ASN A 240 -18.36 35.42 21.95
N THR A 241 -17.11 35.62 21.50
CA THR A 241 -16.66 36.94 21.02
C THR A 241 -15.56 36.79 19.99
N ASN A 242 -15.78 37.43 18.84
CA ASN A 242 -14.87 37.56 17.72
C ASN A 242 -13.92 38.75 18.01
N THR A 243 -12.60 38.52 18.09
CA THR A 243 -11.61 39.59 18.02
C THR A 243 -10.41 39.19 17.17
N ASN A 244 -10.36 39.82 16.00
CA ASN A 244 -9.18 40.01 15.17
C ASN A 244 -8.18 40.93 15.90
N THR A 245 -6.97 40.47 16.20
CA THR A 245 -5.80 41.36 16.41
C THR A 245 -4.49 40.67 16.07
N ASN A 246 -3.69 41.40 15.29
CA ASN A 246 -2.37 41.09 14.78
C ASN A 246 -1.29 40.85 15.85
N ASN A 247 -0.44 39.86 15.56
CA ASN A 247 1.02 39.85 15.63
C ASN A 247 1.74 40.82 16.62
N HIS A 248 2.39 40.24 17.64
CA HIS A 248 3.79 40.60 17.93
C HIS A 248 4.58 39.37 18.40
N ASN A 249 5.67 39.11 17.67
CA ASN A 249 6.68 38.07 17.87
C ASN A 249 7.47 38.25 19.17
N SER A 250 7.62 37.17 19.96
CA SER A 250 8.81 36.96 20.79
C SER A 250 9.07 35.46 21.03
N GLY A 251 10.06 34.94 20.30
CA GLY A 251 11.03 33.93 20.73
C GLY A 251 10.54 32.67 21.45
N ASN A 252 10.25 31.61 20.70
CA ASN A 252 10.93 30.31 20.86
C ASN A 252 10.62 29.39 19.67
N LYS A 253 11.60 29.24 18.79
CA LYS A 253 11.59 28.30 17.65
C LYS A 253 12.16 26.96 18.10
N THR A 254 11.31 25.94 18.20
CA THR A 254 11.65 24.57 17.76
C THR A 254 10.42 23.67 17.67
N ASN A 255 10.27 23.03 16.51
CA ASN A 255 9.65 21.72 16.25
C ASN A 255 8.12 21.56 16.35
N ASN A 256 7.40 21.98 15.28
CA ASN A 256 6.01 21.52 15.01
C ASN A 256 5.70 21.25 13.52
N ASN A 257 6.72 21.12 12.66
CA ASN A 257 6.50 21.00 11.20
C ASN A 257 6.28 19.56 10.68
N LEU A 258 6.50 18.52 11.49
CA LEU A 258 6.41 17.12 11.02
C LEU A 258 4.97 16.56 11.05
N THR A 259 4.13 17.06 11.96
CA THR A 259 2.77 16.55 12.21
C THR A 259 1.72 17.10 11.23
N ASN A 260 1.93 18.28 10.66
CA ASN A 260 1.02 18.85 9.67
C ASN A 260 1.19 18.25 8.27
N ALA A 261 2.39 17.81 7.91
CA ALA A 261 2.65 17.19 6.60
C ALA A 261 2.06 15.78 6.49
N THR A 262 2.07 15.01 7.58
CA THR A 262 1.50 13.66 7.67
C THR A 262 -0.03 13.67 7.62
N ASN A 263 -0.68 14.61 8.32
CA ASN A 263 -2.15 14.75 8.28
C ASN A 263 -2.67 15.23 6.92
N LYS A 264 -1.93 16.10 6.23
CA LYS A 264 -2.27 16.55 4.87
C LYS A 264 -2.14 15.40 3.86
N ARG A 265 -1.03 14.64 3.89
CA ARG A 265 -0.82 13.47 3.01
C ARG A 265 -1.83 12.34 3.27
N LYS A 266 -2.18 12.06 4.53
CA LYS A 266 -3.18 11.03 4.89
C LYS A 266 -4.59 11.36 4.38
N ARG A 267 -4.97 12.64 4.39
CA ARG A 267 -6.27 13.11 3.86
C ARG A 267 -6.35 13.02 2.33
N GLU A 268 -5.27 13.37 1.65
CA GLU A 268 -5.16 13.33 0.19
C GLU A 268 -5.22 11.88 -0.36
N ILE A 269 -4.62 10.91 0.33
CA ILE A 269 -4.68 9.49 -0.02
C ILE A 269 -6.12 8.95 0.11
N SER A 270 -6.81 9.28 1.20
CA SER A 270 -8.19 8.84 1.45
C SER A 270 -9.16 9.39 0.39
N ASP A 271 -9.02 10.67 0.02
CA ASP A 271 -9.87 11.30 -1.00
C ASP A 271 -9.57 10.77 -2.42
N ALA A 272 -8.32 10.40 -2.71
CA ALA A 272 -7.94 9.80 -4.00
C ALA A 272 -8.56 8.40 -4.19
N ILE A 273 -8.56 7.58 -3.14
CA ILE A 273 -9.19 6.25 -3.14
C ILE A 273 -10.71 6.33 -3.34
N VAL A 274 -11.37 7.31 -2.69
CA VAL A 274 -12.82 7.53 -2.88
C VAL A 274 -13.15 8.01 -4.29
N LYS A 275 -12.30 8.81 -4.93
CA LYS A 275 -12.47 9.26 -6.32
C LYS A 275 -12.28 8.13 -7.34
N THR A 276 -11.36 7.20 -7.12
CA THR A 276 -11.18 6.04 -8.01
C THR A 276 -12.30 5.00 -7.87
N ALA A 277 -12.90 4.88 -6.69
CA ALA A 277 -14.09 4.03 -6.47
C ALA A 277 -15.35 4.55 -7.18
N LYS A 278 -15.59 5.87 -7.20
CA LYS A 278 -16.75 6.46 -7.90
C LYS A 278 -16.68 6.33 -9.43
N LYS A 279 -15.48 6.23 -10.01
CA LYS A 279 -15.30 6.11 -11.47
C LYS A 279 -15.52 4.68 -11.98
N LYS A 280 -15.42 3.66 -11.13
CA LYS A 280 -15.64 2.24 -11.50
C LYS A 280 -17.11 1.81 -11.53
N ASN A 281 -18.04 2.62 -11.00
CA ASN A 281 -19.48 2.26 -10.93
C ASN A 281 -20.36 2.84 -12.05
N LYS A 282 -19.79 3.38 -13.12
CA LYS A 282 -20.58 3.82 -14.29
C LYS A 282 -20.45 2.81 -15.42
N LYS A 283 -21.36 1.83 -15.43
CA LYS A 283 -21.54 0.90 -16.57
C LYS A 283 -21.81 1.71 -17.84
N PRO A 284 -21.17 1.39 -18.98
CA PRO A 284 -21.63 1.89 -20.27
C PRO A 284 -22.97 1.20 -20.58
N SER A 285 -24.00 1.99 -20.88
CA SER A 285 -25.26 1.47 -21.44
C SER A 285 -25.05 1.02 -22.88
N PRO A 286 -25.85 0.04 -23.37
CA PRO A 286 -25.66 -0.60 -24.67
C PRO A 286 -25.76 0.35 -25.85
#